data_AF-A0A6J7TXA9-F1
#
_entry.id   AF-A0A6J7TXA9-F1
#
_cell.length_a   1.000
_cell.length_b   1.000
_cell.length_c   1.000
_cell.angle_alpha   90.00
_cell.angle_beta   90.00
_cell.angle_gamma   90.00
#
_symmetry.space_group_name_H-M   'P 1'
#
loop_
_entity.id
_entity.type
_entity.pdbx_description
1 polymer ?
#
loop_
_entity_poly.entity_id
_entity_poly.type
_entity_poly.pdbx_seq_one_letter_code
_entity_poly.pdbx_strand_id
1 'polypeptide(L)'
;MKRANLFDPMLAREQIHQALAGTGPAVLISSTAKFDPESESFKSLLNQKTQDAEQIAVLIETSGSSGTPKLVALSAQAINSSAKVTNQFLGAEIGDRWSLTLPLNHIAGINQLTRSINLETSPAPSDGEGAQFISVVPTQLHRAIQNKDSLFNNLLTAKKVLVGGAPISEKLIEEAHESGISIVTSYGMTEMSGGCVYNSLPLPGVEIRIDGNGLINLKGPMIANSYLGDPEATKKHFQGDWFVTSDFGQIINGELKIIGRSDDLIISGGEKISAVKVESLIRSHYPDLEIIVIGISDIEWGQALRVVVAGENRGLTLSQIRDIVGVQIGRFAAPRSLLYLEKMPMIGIGKPDLVLLRSAQATEEM
;
A
#
# COMPACT_ATOMS: atom_id res chain seq x y z
N MET A 1 11.63 24.56 7.09
CA MET A 1 11.11 23.47 7.94
C MET A 1 12.21 22.41 7.92
N LYS A 2 12.99 22.32 9.02
CA LYS A 2 14.25 21.55 9.06
C LYS A 2 14.04 20.18 8.45
N ARG A 3 14.92 19.74 7.53
CA ARG A 3 14.95 18.35 7.06
C ARG A 3 14.84 17.42 8.27
N ALA A 4 13.69 16.78 8.45
CA ALA A 4 13.60 15.65 9.34
C ALA A 4 14.40 14.55 8.64
N ASN A 5 15.61 14.31 9.11
CA ASN A 5 16.29 13.05 8.82
C ASN A 5 15.42 11.96 9.45
N LEU A 6 14.54 11.35 8.66
CA LEU A 6 13.67 10.23 9.04
C LEU A 6 14.47 8.95 9.40
N PHE A 7 15.79 9.04 9.57
CA PHE A 7 16.67 7.95 9.99
C PHE A 7 16.79 7.81 11.51
N ASP A 8 16.47 8.84 12.30
CA ASP A 8 16.35 8.71 13.76
C ASP A 8 14.87 8.56 14.13
N PRO A 9 14.41 7.34 14.49
CA PRO A 9 13.02 7.11 14.83
C PRO A 9 12.54 7.89 16.05
N MET A 10 13.43 8.24 16.99
CA MET A 10 13.05 8.97 18.20
C MET A 10 12.85 10.45 17.91
N LEU A 11 13.70 11.03 17.06
CA LEU A 11 13.48 12.38 16.56
C LEU A 11 12.18 12.45 15.74
N ALA A 12 11.94 11.49 14.85
CA ALA A 12 10.71 11.42 14.06
C ALA A 12 9.47 11.31 14.98
N ARG A 13 9.52 10.43 16.00
CA ARG A 13 8.46 10.29 17.00
C ARG A 13 8.13 11.62 17.67
N GLU A 14 9.15 12.34 18.12
CA GLU A 14 8.96 13.62 18.84
C GLU A 14 8.34 14.68 17.93
N GLN A 15 8.84 14.82 16.70
CA GLN A 15 8.28 15.78 15.73
C GLN A 15 6.82 15.46 15.39
N ILE A 16 6.50 14.17 15.19
CA ILE A 16 5.13 13.72 14.95
C ILE A 16 4.25 14.01 16.16
N HIS A 17 4.72 13.71 17.36
CA HIS A 17 3.97 13.97 18.59
C HIS A 17 3.63 15.47 18.73
N GLN A 18 4.61 16.35 18.53
CA GLN A 18 4.40 17.80 18.59
C GLN A 18 3.42 18.29 17.51
N ALA A 19 3.51 17.75 16.28
CA ALA A 19 2.58 18.10 15.21
C ALA A 19 1.15 17.63 15.51
N LEU A 20 0.98 16.43 16.06
CA LEU A 20 -0.32 15.89 16.47
C LEU A 20 -0.93 16.64 17.67
N ALA A 21 -0.08 17.15 18.57
CA ALA A 21 -0.50 17.97 19.71
C ALA A 21 -0.77 19.44 19.34
N GLY A 22 -0.46 19.86 18.10
CA GLY A 22 -0.56 21.26 17.68
C GLY A 22 0.47 22.18 18.33
N THR A 23 1.49 21.63 18.99
CA THR A 23 2.57 22.38 19.64
C THR A 23 3.80 22.55 18.75
N GLY A 24 3.85 21.82 17.63
CA GLY A 24 4.92 21.88 16.64
C GLY A 24 4.39 22.08 15.21
N PRO A 25 5.29 22.30 14.24
CA PRO A 25 4.90 22.47 12.85
C PRO A 25 4.43 21.14 12.24
N ALA A 26 3.69 21.22 11.13
CA ALA A 26 3.38 20.05 10.31
C ALA A 26 4.66 19.32 9.87
N VAL A 27 4.59 17.99 9.78
CA VAL A 27 5.73 17.14 9.38
C VAL A 27 5.56 16.73 7.91
N LEU A 28 6.58 16.97 7.09
CA LEU A 28 6.66 16.41 5.74
C LEU A 28 7.40 15.07 5.76
N ILE A 29 6.80 14.08 5.12
CA ILE A 29 7.32 12.73 4.93
C ILE A 29 7.45 12.50 3.43
N SER A 30 8.67 12.60 2.93
CA SER A 30 8.98 12.47 1.51
C SER A 30 10.27 11.68 1.34
N SER A 31 10.33 10.91 0.26
CA SER A 31 11.55 10.20 -0.17
C SER A 31 12.23 10.87 -1.35
N THR A 32 11.60 11.89 -1.95
CA THR A 32 12.10 12.55 -3.16
C THR A 32 12.52 14.00 -2.91
N ALA A 33 13.52 14.44 -3.68
CA ALA A 33 13.97 15.84 -3.69
C ALA A 33 12.92 16.81 -4.27
N LYS A 34 11.85 16.29 -4.91
CA LYS A 34 10.78 17.10 -5.52
C LYS A 34 10.03 17.95 -4.48
N PHE A 35 9.96 17.46 -3.25
CA PHE A 35 9.30 18.15 -2.14
C PHE A 35 10.33 18.53 -1.08
N ASP A 36 11.27 19.42 -1.42
CA ASP A 36 12.23 19.95 -0.44
C ASP A 36 11.49 20.90 0.52
N PRO A 37 11.38 20.55 1.82
CA PRO A 37 10.69 21.37 2.82
C PRO A 37 11.37 22.71 3.09
N GLU A 38 12.61 22.90 2.63
CA GLU A 38 13.30 24.18 2.70
C GLU A 38 13.13 25.05 1.46
N SER A 39 12.60 24.50 0.35
CA SER A 39 12.36 25.29 -0.86
C SER A 39 11.30 26.36 -0.65
N GLU A 40 11.53 27.57 -1.19
CA GLU A 40 10.56 28.67 -1.15
C GLU A 40 9.24 28.30 -1.85
N SER A 41 9.30 27.48 -2.90
CA SER A 41 8.11 26.94 -3.58
C SER A 41 7.25 26.08 -2.65
N PHE A 42 7.86 25.24 -1.80
CA PHE A 42 7.10 24.40 -0.86
C PHE A 42 6.55 25.22 0.31
N LYS A 43 7.35 26.16 0.84
CA LYS A 43 6.90 27.11 1.87
C LYS A 43 5.73 27.95 1.38
N SER A 44 5.80 28.42 0.12
CA SER A 44 4.72 29.16 -0.52
C SER A 44 3.48 28.29 -0.74
N LEU A 45 3.64 27.02 -1.15
CA LEU A 45 2.55 26.06 -1.31
C LEU A 45 1.77 25.83 0.00
N LEU A 46 2.51 25.68 1.11
CA LEU A 46 1.94 25.63 2.45
C LEU A 46 1.22 26.94 2.80
N ASN A 47 1.88 28.08 2.62
CA ASN A 47 1.38 29.40 3.03
C ASN A 47 0.21 29.94 2.19
N GLN A 48 0.08 29.55 0.92
CA GLN A 48 -1.03 29.99 0.05
C GLN A 48 -2.31 29.20 0.28
N LYS A 49 -2.21 27.97 0.81
CA LYS A 49 -3.35 27.09 1.06
C LYS A 49 -3.66 26.95 2.55
N THR A 50 -2.96 27.67 3.42
CA THR A 50 -3.16 27.68 4.88
C THR A 50 -4.40 28.41 5.38
N GLN A 51 -5.17 29.09 4.53
CA GLN A 51 -6.49 29.58 4.96
C GLN A 51 -7.47 28.43 5.29
N ASP A 52 -7.21 27.20 4.82
CA ASP A 52 -7.90 25.95 5.22
C ASP A 52 -6.98 24.96 5.99
N ALA A 53 -5.70 25.30 6.23
CA ALA A 53 -4.68 24.35 6.68
C ALA A 53 -4.25 24.45 8.15
N GLU A 54 -5.03 25.11 9.01
CA GLU A 54 -4.84 25.00 10.47
C GLU A 54 -4.99 23.56 11.01
N GLN A 55 -5.39 22.61 10.16
CA GLN A 55 -5.63 21.22 10.56
C GLN A 55 -4.57 20.22 10.07
N ILE A 56 -3.59 20.58 9.21
CA ILE A 56 -2.63 19.59 8.68
C ILE A 56 -1.52 19.32 9.68
N ALA A 57 -1.41 18.07 10.15
CA ALA A 57 -0.33 17.63 11.04
C ALA A 57 0.79 16.90 10.28
N VAL A 58 0.43 16.09 9.27
CA VAL A 58 1.39 15.32 8.48
C VAL A 58 1.07 15.45 7.00
N LEU A 59 2.09 15.78 6.22
CA LEU A 59 2.08 15.67 4.77
C LEU A 59 2.91 14.45 4.38
N ILE A 60 2.36 13.60 3.53
CA ILE A 60 3.05 12.39 3.13
C ILE A 60 2.99 12.19 1.63
N GLU A 61 4.17 11.97 1.05
CA GLU A 61 4.34 11.65 -0.35
C GLU A 61 3.86 10.22 -0.62
N THR A 62 3.04 10.09 -1.66
CA THR A 62 2.68 8.80 -2.24
C THR A 62 3.32 8.70 -3.62
N SER A 63 3.80 7.51 -3.97
CA SER A 63 4.42 7.26 -5.27
C SER A 63 3.44 7.41 -6.44
N GLY A 64 2.13 7.34 -6.19
CA GLY A 64 1.06 7.40 -7.19
C GLY A 64 1.04 6.20 -8.16
N SER A 65 -0.10 5.54 -8.36
CA SER A 65 -0.24 4.52 -9.43
C SER A 65 -0.01 5.10 -10.82
N SER A 66 -0.31 6.38 -11.00
CA SER A 66 -0.16 7.13 -12.25
C SER A 66 1.29 7.55 -12.56
N GLY A 67 2.26 7.23 -11.69
CA GLY A 67 3.65 7.66 -11.83
C GLY A 67 3.91 9.13 -11.48
N THR A 68 2.88 9.90 -11.11
CA THR A 68 3.03 11.26 -10.58
C THR A 68 2.84 11.23 -9.06
N PRO A 69 3.89 11.55 -8.27
CA PRO A 69 3.77 11.60 -6.82
C PRO A 69 2.74 12.63 -6.34
N LYS A 70 1.94 12.26 -5.35
CA LYS A 70 0.95 13.15 -4.70
C LYS A 70 1.31 13.37 -3.23
N LEU A 71 1.07 14.58 -2.71
CA LEU A 71 1.18 14.88 -1.28
C LEU A 71 -0.19 14.75 -0.63
N VAL A 72 -0.36 13.76 0.25
CA VAL A 72 -1.58 13.59 1.03
C VAL A 72 -1.50 14.43 2.30
N ALA A 73 -2.49 15.28 2.53
CA ALA A 73 -2.63 16.11 3.72
C ALA A 73 -3.45 15.40 4.79
N LEU A 74 -2.82 15.06 5.92
CA LEU A 74 -3.44 14.38 7.05
C LEU A 74 -3.54 15.30 8.26
N SER A 75 -4.74 15.34 8.86
CA SER A 75 -4.95 16.05 10.10
C SER A 75 -4.51 15.27 11.33
N ALA A 76 -4.27 15.99 12.43
CA ALA A 76 -4.02 15.36 13.73
C ALA A 76 -5.18 14.45 14.14
N GLN A 77 -6.42 14.90 13.89
CA GLN A 77 -7.63 14.12 14.16
C GLN A 77 -7.67 12.81 13.37
N ALA A 78 -7.34 12.85 12.07
CA ALA A 78 -7.36 11.66 11.23
C ALA A 78 -6.35 10.60 11.71
N ILE A 79 -5.13 11.03 12.01
CA ILE A 79 -4.05 10.15 12.49
C ILE A 79 -4.36 9.60 13.88
N ASN A 80 -4.79 10.45 14.81
CA ASN A 80 -5.16 10.03 16.17
C ASN A 80 -6.35 9.06 16.15
N SER A 81 -7.33 9.29 15.27
CA SER A 81 -8.48 8.39 15.10
C SER A 81 -8.04 7.03 14.55
N SER A 82 -7.15 7.01 13.54
CA SER A 82 -6.57 5.77 13.00
C SER A 82 -5.82 4.97 14.08
N ALA A 83 -4.95 5.64 14.84
CA ALA A 83 -4.18 5.02 15.92
C ALA A 83 -5.09 4.43 17.00
N LYS A 84 -6.04 5.23 17.50
CA LYS A 84 -6.98 4.82 18.56
C LYS A 84 -7.84 3.63 18.13
N VAL A 85 -8.47 3.71 16.96
CA VAL A 85 -9.37 2.65 16.47
C VAL A 85 -8.58 1.36 16.19
N THR A 86 -7.36 1.47 15.66
CA THR A 86 -6.49 0.29 15.47
C THR A 86 -6.12 -0.37 16.80
N ASN A 87 -5.63 0.41 17.77
CA ASN A 87 -5.24 -0.11 19.08
C ASN A 87 -6.43 -0.75 19.79
N GLN A 88 -7.60 -0.12 19.75
CA GLN A 88 -8.82 -0.68 20.31
C GLN A 88 -9.22 -1.99 19.63
N PHE A 89 -9.21 -2.05 18.30
CA PHE A 89 -9.56 -3.27 17.55
C PHE A 89 -8.62 -4.44 17.88
N LEU A 90 -7.33 -4.17 18.05
CA LEU A 90 -6.32 -5.19 18.35
C LEU A 90 -6.27 -5.57 19.84
N GLY A 91 -7.04 -4.90 20.71
CA GLY A 91 -7.03 -5.13 22.15
C GLY A 91 -5.73 -4.67 22.82
N ALA A 92 -5.14 -3.58 22.33
CA ALA A 92 -3.95 -2.99 22.91
C ALA A 92 -4.26 -2.24 24.21
N GLU A 93 -3.33 -2.30 25.16
CA GLU A 93 -3.40 -1.63 26.45
C GLU A 93 -2.28 -0.58 26.59
N ILE A 94 -2.48 0.42 27.45
CA ILE A 94 -1.42 1.39 27.79
C ILE A 94 -0.19 0.61 28.29
N GLY A 95 0.99 0.93 27.75
CA GLY A 95 2.22 0.19 28.04
C GLY A 95 2.59 -0.89 27.01
N ASP A 96 1.66 -1.30 26.14
CA ASP A 96 2.01 -2.16 24.99
C ASP A 96 2.86 -1.38 23.95
N ARG A 97 3.71 -2.12 23.23
CA ARG A 97 4.66 -1.55 22.27
C ARG A 97 4.42 -2.04 20.84
N TRP A 98 4.57 -1.12 19.89
CA TRP A 98 4.65 -1.42 18.46
C TRP A 98 6.10 -1.45 17.98
N SER A 99 6.46 -2.39 17.10
CA SER A 99 7.78 -2.44 16.45
C SER A 99 7.98 -1.32 15.42
N LEU A 100 9.22 -1.10 14.98
CA LEU A 100 9.57 -0.25 13.83
C LEU A 100 10.04 -1.06 12.62
N THR A 101 9.27 -2.07 12.27
CA THR A 101 9.58 -3.03 11.19
C THR A 101 9.33 -2.44 9.78
N LEU A 102 8.57 -1.35 9.70
CA LEU A 102 8.27 -0.64 8.46
C LEU A 102 8.92 0.76 8.39
N PRO A 103 9.43 1.17 7.21
CA PRO A 103 10.10 2.47 7.04
C PRO A 103 9.22 3.71 7.24
N LEU A 104 9.84 4.74 7.80
CA LEU A 104 9.20 6.00 8.21
C LEU A 104 8.89 6.96 7.05
N ASN A 105 9.21 6.59 5.81
CA ASN A 105 8.80 7.32 4.61
C ASN A 105 7.40 6.92 4.11
N HIS A 106 6.70 6.01 4.81
CA HIS A 106 5.35 5.57 4.49
C HIS A 106 4.42 5.66 5.70
N ILE A 107 3.12 5.83 5.45
CA ILE A 107 2.10 5.94 6.52
C ILE A 107 2.12 4.71 7.43
N ALA A 108 2.44 3.53 6.91
CA ALA A 108 2.51 2.30 7.69
C ALA A 108 3.65 2.35 8.73
N GLY A 109 4.80 2.94 8.38
CA GLY A 109 5.89 3.18 9.32
C GLY A 109 5.51 4.18 10.41
N ILE A 110 4.90 5.29 9.99
CA ILE A 110 4.42 6.36 10.86
C ILE A 110 3.35 5.87 11.83
N ASN A 111 2.45 4.99 11.38
CA ASN A 111 1.42 4.43 12.21
C ASN A 111 1.99 3.63 13.40
N GLN A 112 3.17 3.02 13.28
CA GLN A 112 3.81 2.37 14.42
C GLN A 112 4.23 3.39 15.49
N LEU A 113 4.71 4.57 15.08
CA LEU A 113 5.03 5.67 15.98
C LEU A 113 3.77 6.25 16.63
N THR A 114 2.75 6.56 15.84
CA THR A 114 1.52 7.21 16.34
C THR A 114 0.72 6.29 17.24
N ARG A 115 0.70 4.97 16.95
CA ARG A 115 0.10 3.97 17.83
C ARG A 115 0.88 3.79 19.13
N SER A 116 2.21 3.85 19.10
CA SER A 116 3.03 3.85 20.32
C SER A 116 2.78 5.09 21.17
N ILE A 117 2.72 6.28 20.54
CA ILE A 117 2.35 7.54 21.22
C ILE A 117 0.98 7.40 21.89
N ASN A 118 -0.02 6.83 21.18
CA ASN A 118 -1.36 6.63 21.72
C ASN A 118 -1.40 5.63 22.90
N LEU A 119 -0.43 4.73 23.01
CA LEU A 119 -0.28 3.78 24.12
C LEU A 119 0.70 4.28 25.20
N GLU A 120 1.17 5.53 25.09
CA GLU A 120 2.13 6.15 26.00
C GLU A 120 3.48 5.41 26.08
N THR A 121 3.91 4.79 24.97
CA THR A 121 5.15 4.01 24.90
C THR A 121 6.14 4.54 23.87
N SER A 122 7.40 4.12 24.05
CA SER A 122 8.41 4.15 23.00
C SER A 122 8.28 2.90 22.13
N PRO A 123 8.40 3.03 20.81
CA PRO A 123 8.32 1.88 19.93
C PRO A 123 9.46 0.88 20.19
N ALA A 124 9.22 -0.38 19.86
CA ALA A 124 10.22 -1.44 19.89
C ALA A 124 11.15 -1.37 18.66
N PRO A 125 12.35 -1.99 18.74
CA PRO A 125 13.31 -1.99 17.64
C PRO A 125 12.74 -2.61 16.35
N SER A 126 13.46 -2.41 15.24
CA SER A 126 13.02 -2.81 13.90
C SER A 126 13.03 -4.31 13.64
N ASP A 127 13.68 -5.10 14.49
CA ASP A 127 13.60 -6.56 14.47
C ASP A 127 12.35 -7.11 15.19
N GLY A 128 11.61 -6.24 15.88
CA GLY A 128 10.40 -6.59 16.62
C GLY A 128 10.63 -7.06 18.06
N GLU A 129 11.88 -7.03 18.56
CA GLU A 129 12.17 -7.52 19.90
C GLU A 129 11.38 -6.75 20.98
N GLY A 130 10.64 -7.49 21.82
CA GLY A 130 9.85 -6.92 22.91
C GLY A 130 8.59 -6.15 22.48
N ALA A 131 8.18 -6.25 21.20
CA ALA A 131 6.93 -5.69 20.70
C ALA A 131 5.74 -6.61 20.98
N GLN A 132 4.60 -6.06 21.39
CA GLN A 132 3.32 -6.80 21.44
C GLN A 132 2.60 -6.74 20.10
N PHE A 133 2.86 -5.70 19.31
CA PHE A 133 2.24 -5.49 18.00
C PHE A 133 3.32 -5.26 16.94
N ILE A 134 3.25 -6.02 15.86
CA ILE A 134 4.22 -5.93 14.77
C ILE A 134 3.49 -5.69 13.45
N SER A 135 3.95 -4.72 12.65
CA SER A 135 3.43 -4.53 11.28
C SER A 135 4.42 -5.05 10.25
N VAL A 136 3.96 -5.84 9.28
CA VAL A 136 4.79 -6.35 8.19
C VAL A 136 4.07 -6.27 6.85
N VAL A 137 4.83 -6.26 5.76
CA VAL A 137 4.29 -6.54 4.42
C VAL A 137 4.30 -8.05 4.15
N PRO A 138 3.47 -8.58 3.23
CA PRO A 138 3.40 -10.01 2.94
C PRO A 138 4.76 -10.66 2.63
N THR A 139 5.63 -9.95 1.91
CA THR A 139 6.98 -10.46 1.58
C THR A 139 7.90 -10.59 2.80
N GLN A 140 7.76 -9.73 3.80
CA GLN A 140 8.49 -9.87 5.07
C GLN A 140 7.98 -11.07 5.87
N LEU A 141 6.65 -11.25 5.95
CA LEU A 141 6.04 -12.40 6.62
C LEU A 141 6.48 -13.72 5.99
N HIS A 142 6.40 -13.82 4.65
CA HIS A 142 6.84 -15.01 3.93
C HIS A 142 8.32 -15.33 4.22
N ARG A 143 9.21 -14.34 4.11
CA ARG A 143 10.65 -14.53 4.39
C ARG A 143 10.90 -14.99 5.84
N ALA A 144 10.21 -14.39 6.82
CA ALA A 144 10.33 -14.79 8.21
C ALA A 144 9.92 -16.26 8.40
N ILE A 145 8.76 -16.68 7.87
CA ILE A 145 8.29 -18.07 7.96
C ILE A 145 9.27 -19.05 7.31
N GLN A 146 9.77 -18.74 6.12
CA GLN A 146 10.69 -19.62 5.39
C GLN A 146 12.06 -19.72 6.07
N ASN A 147 12.61 -18.60 6.52
CA ASN A 147 13.97 -18.55 7.09
C ASN A 147 14.01 -18.93 8.57
N LYS A 148 12.88 -18.82 9.29
CA LYS A 148 12.78 -18.99 10.75
C LYS A 148 13.82 -18.15 11.51
N ASP A 149 13.96 -16.90 11.09
CA ASP A 149 14.94 -15.95 11.61
C ASP A 149 14.49 -15.29 12.94
N SER A 150 15.23 -14.28 13.41
CA SER A 150 14.86 -13.55 14.62
C SER A 150 13.49 -12.87 14.51
N LEU A 151 13.16 -12.33 13.32
CA LEU A 151 11.86 -11.74 13.09
C LEU A 151 10.76 -12.78 13.23
N PHE A 152 10.93 -14.00 12.70
CA PHE A 152 9.97 -15.10 12.91
C PHE A 152 9.66 -15.35 14.39
N ASN A 153 10.68 -15.43 15.24
CA ASN A 153 10.49 -15.63 16.69
C ASN A 153 9.74 -14.47 17.35
N ASN A 154 10.00 -13.24 16.91
CA ASN A 154 9.28 -12.05 17.39
C ASN A 154 7.82 -12.03 16.90
N LEU A 155 7.56 -12.44 15.65
CA LEU A 155 6.20 -12.58 15.10
C LEU A 155 5.39 -13.65 15.86
N LEU A 156 6.04 -14.75 16.26
CA LEU A 156 5.42 -15.85 17.00
C LEU A 156 5.00 -15.43 18.43
N THR A 157 5.74 -14.51 19.04
CA THR A 157 5.51 -14.05 20.42
C THR A 157 4.64 -12.80 20.51
N ALA A 158 4.46 -12.06 19.42
CA ALA A 158 3.60 -10.89 19.37
C ALA A 158 2.12 -11.24 19.62
N LYS A 159 1.37 -10.36 20.31
CA LYS A 159 -0.08 -10.50 20.51
C LYS A 159 -0.82 -10.54 19.16
N LYS A 160 -0.46 -9.62 18.27
CA LYS A 160 -0.99 -9.52 16.90
C LYS A 160 0.08 -9.03 15.92
N VAL A 161 0.07 -9.65 14.73
CA VAL A 161 0.88 -9.25 13.58
C VAL A 161 -0.04 -8.65 12.52
N LEU A 162 0.07 -7.35 12.28
CA LEU A 162 -0.71 -6.65 11.28
C LEU A 162 -0.02 -6.75 9.91
N VAL A 163 -0.70 -7.35 8.93
CA VAL A 163 -0.15 -7.60 7.59
C VAL A 163 -0.92 -6.77 6.57
N GLY A 164 -0.22 -5.91 5.83
CA GLY A 164 -0.88 -5.03 4.85
C GLY A 164 0.09 -4.36 3.88
N GLY A 165 -0.42 -3.38 3.14
CA GLY A 165 0.34 -2.62 2.14
C GLY A 165 0.52 -3.31 0.78
N ALA A 166 0.14 -4.58 0.68
CA ALA A 166 0.04 -5.34 -0.57
C ALA A 166 -0.98 -6.49 -0.42
N PRO A 167 -1.50 -7.05 -1.53
CA PRO A 167 -2.29 -8.28 -1.49
C PRO A 167 -1.54 -9.42 -0.80
N ILE A 168 -2.25 -10.19 0.01
CA ILE A 168 -1.76 -11.41 0.65
C ILE A 168 -2.51 -12.62 0.10
N SER A 169 -1.81 -13.72 -0.16
CA SER A 169 -2.41 -14.97 -0.65
C SER A 169 -3.02 -15.77 0.50
N GLU A 170 -4.07 -16.54 0.20
CA GLU A 170 -4.69 -17.49 1.15
C GLU A 170 -3.65 -18.48 1.68
N LYS A 171 -2.79 -19.01 0.80
CA LYS A 171 -1.67 -19.88 1.19
C LYS A 171 -0.77 -19.26 2.27
N LEU A 172 -0.41 -17.97 2.15
CA LEU A 172 0.45 -17.33 3.15
C LEU A 172 -0.28 -17.06 4.47
N ILE A 173 -1.61 -16.82 4.42
CA ILE A 173 -2.44 -16.73 5.62
C ILE A 173 -2.45 -18.07 6.35
N GLU A 174 -2.66 -19.17 5.62
CA GLU A 174 -2.64 -20.54 6.14
C GLU A 174 -1.27 -20.88 6.75
N GLU A 175 -0.17 -20.66 6.02
CA GLU A 175 1.20 -20.89 6.50
C GLU A 175 1.50 -20.11 7.80
N ALA A 176 1.02 -18.87 7.92
CA ALA A 176 1.20 -18.07 9.13
C ALA A 176 0.43 -18.66 10.32
N HIS A 177 -0.82 -19.08 10.11
CA HIS A 177 -1.63 -19.73 11.14
C HIS A 177 -1.05 -21.08 11.57
N GLU A 178 -0.61 -21.91 10.62
CA GLU A 178 0.06 -23.20 10.89
C GLU A 178 1.36 -23.01 11.67
N SER A 179 2.07 -21.91 11.42
CA SER A 179 3.28 -21.52 12.16
C SER A 179 2.99 -20.96 13.55
N GLY A 180 1.72 -20.73 13.90
CA GLY A 180 1.29 -20.15 15.19
C GLY A 180 1.31 -18.62 15.25
N ILE A 181 1.50 -17.92 14.13
CA ILE A 181 1.55 -16.46 14.08
C ILE A 181 0.13 -15.88 14.08
N SER A 182 -0.15 -15.01 15.05
CA SER A 182 -1.46 -14.36 15.24
C SER A 182 -1.63 -13.17 14.28
N ILE A 183 -1.93 -13.45 13.01
CA ILE A 183 -2.04 -12.40 11.98
C ILE A 183 -3.40 -11.70 11.94
N VAL A 184 -3.38 -10.44 11.48
CA VAL A 184 -4.56 -9.64 11.11
C VAL A 184 -4.26 -9.01 9.76
N THR A 185 -5.10 -9.27 8.75
CA THR A 185 -4.92 -8.67 7.43
C THR A 185 -5.52 -7.27 7.41
N SER A 186 -4.89 -6.34 6.70
CA SER A 186 -5.30 -4.93 6.65
C SER A 186 -5.33 -4.41 5.22
N TYR A 187 -6.47 -3.86 4.83
CA TYR A 187 -6.62 -3.01 3.65
C TYR A 187 -6.73 -1.53 4.06
N GLY A 188 -6.04 -0.69 3.29
CA GLY A 188 -6.04 0.76 3.46
C GLY A 188 -4.89 1.40 2.72
N MET A 189 -4.78 2.72 2.88
CA MET A 189 -3.90 3.56 2.10
C MET A 189 -3.60 4.86 2.84
N THR A 190 -2.69 5.64 2.28
CA THR A 190 -2.26 6.91 2.86
C THR A 190 -3.43 7.87 3.08
N GLU A 191 -4.36 7.92 2.14
CA GLU A 191 -5.56 8.77 2.17
C GLU A 191 -6.55 8.39 3.26
N MET A 192 -6.40 7.22 3.88
CA MET A 192 -7.18 6.77 5.04
C MET A 192 -6.32 6.69 6.31
N SER A 193 -5.21 7.42 6.37
CA SER A 193 -4.22 7.35 7.47
C SER A 193 -3.77 5.92 7.78
N GLY A 194 -3.69 5.07 6.76
CA GLY A 194 -3.34 3.66 6.85
C GLY A 194 -4.52 2.71 6.72
N GLY A 195 -4.46 1.61 7.47
CA GLY A 195 -5.43 0.52 7.39
C GLY A 195 -6.77 0.88 8.03
N CYS A 196 -7.86 0.64 7.31
CA CYS A 196 -9.24 0.97 7.72
C CYS A 196 -10.22 -0.21 7.60
N VAL A 197 -9.81 -1.31 6.96
CA VAL A 197 -10.59 -2.55 6.82
C VAL A 197 -9.72 -3.72 7.23
N TYR A 198 -10.04 -4.39 8.33
CA TYR A 198 -9.24 -5.46 8.93
C TYR A 198 -9.98 -6.79 8.82
N ASN A 199 -9.28 -7.84 8.39
CA ASN A 199 -9.89 -9.15 8.12
C ASN A 199 -11.15 -9.04 7.24
N SER A 200 -11.06 -8.24 6.17
CA SER A 200 -12.15 -7.93 5.23
C SER A 200 -13.35 -7.17 5.82
N LEU A 201 -13.30 -6.73 7.08
CA LEU A 201 -14.38 -5.98 7.73
C LEU A 201 -13.96 -4.54 8.06
N PRO A 202 -14.85 -3.54 7.93
CA PRO A 202 -14.53 -2.17 8.30
C PRO A 202 -14.20 -2.06 9.79
N LEU A 203 -13.21 -1.23 10.13
CA LEU A 203 -12.98 -0.83 11.51
C LEU A 203 -14.16 0.00 12.05
N PRO A 204 -14.35 0.09 13.38
CA PRO A 204 -15.39 0.95 13.98
C PRO A 204 -15.37 2.39 13.43
N GLY A 205 -16.53 2.85 12.98
CA GLY A 205 -16.69 4.18 12.38
C GLY A 205 -16.24 4.29 10.91
N VAL A 206 -15.81 3.19 10.29
CA VAL A 206 -15.53 3.11 8.85
C VAL A 206 -16.77 2.58 8.12
N GLU A 207 -17.15 3.26 7.05
CA GLU A 207 -18.19 2.82 6.12
C GLU A 207 -17.56 2.48 4.78
N ILE A 208 -18.07 1.43 4.13
CA ILE A 208 -17.61 0.95 2.82
C ILE A 208 -18.83 0.90 1.90
N ARG A 209 -18.68 1.38 0.67
CA ARG A 209 -19.65 1.13 -0.41
C ARG A 209 -18.93 0.89 -1.72
N ILE A 210 -19.61 0.20 -2.63
CA ILE A 210 -19.17 0.03 -4.02
C ILE A 210 -19.99 0.99 -4.88
N ASP A 211 -19.33 1.84 -5.66
CA ASP A 211 -20.01 2.80 -6.54
C ASP A 211 -20.53 2.13 -7.83
N GLY A 212 -21.25 2.90 -8.66
CA GLY A 212 -21.80 2.40 -9.92
C GLY A 212 -20.76 1.95 -10.96
N ASN A 213 -19.48 2.28 -10.75
CA ASN A 213 -18.36 1.85 -11.58
C ASN A 213 -17.63 0.63 -10.98
N GLY A 214 -18.04 0.15 -9.80
CA GLY A 214 -17.38 -0.94 -9.08
C GLY A 214 -16.23 -0.50 -8.16
N LEU A 215 -15.99 0.80 -8.01
CA LEU A 215 -14.92 1.32 -7.17
C LEU A 215 -15.30 1.28 -5.68
N ILE A 216 -14.31 0.98 -4.84
CA ILE A 216 -14.44 1.03 -3.40
C ILE A 216 -14.44 2.49 -2.97
N ASN A 217 -15.48 2.89 -2.26
CA ASN A 217 -15.57 4.17 -1.58
C ASN A 217 -15.49 3.93 -0.08
N LEU A 218 -14.66 4.72 0.59
CA LEU A 218 -14.37 4.63 2.01
C LEU A 218 -14.78 5.92 2.70
N LYS A 219 -15.39 5.82 3.87
CA LYS A 219 -15.68 6.97 4.74
C LYS A 219 -15.29 6.60 6.15
N GLY A 220 -14.74 7.55 6.91
CA GLY A 220 -14.41 7.32 8.30
C GLY A 220 -13.58 8.47 8.90
N PRO A 221 -13.38 8.45 10.22
CA PRO A 221 -12.72 9.54 10.94
C PRO A 221 -11.23 9.71 10.60
N MET A 222 -10.64 8.74 9.90
CA MET A 222 -9.23 8.67 9.51
C MET A 222 -8.94 9.15 8.08
N ILE A 223 -9.97 9.66 7.38
CA ILE A 223 -9.83 10.19 6.03
C ILE A 223 -8.90 11.42 6.00
N ALA A 224 -8.08 11.51 4.96
CA ALA A 224 -7.24 12.66 4.68
C ALA A 224 -8.07 13.90 4.30
N ASN A 225 -7.49 15.08 4.44
CA ASN A 225 -8.14 16.33 4.06
C ASN A 225 -8.18 16.52 2.54
N SER A 226 -7.06 16.27 1.86
CA SER A 226 -6.91 16.53 0.41
C SER A 226 -5.58 16.01 -0.13
N TYR A 227 -5.38 16.19 -1.45
CA TYR A 227 -4.06 16.21 -2.06
C TYR A 227 -3.53 17.65 -2.13
N LEU A 228 -2.46 17.95 -1.40
CA LEU A 228 -1.88 19.28 -1.36
C LEU A 228 -1.29 19.65 -2.73
N GLY A 229 -1.69 20.80 -3.27
CA GLY A 229 -1.26 21.26 -4.58
C GLY A 229 -1.98 20.64 -5.78
N ASP A 230 -2.94 19.73 -5.56
CA ASP A 230 -3.67 19.04 -6.64
C ASP A 230 -5.20 19.11 -6.43
N PRO A 231 -5.84 20.25 -6.78
CA PRO A 231 -7.27 20.45 -6.58
C PRO A 231 -8.13 19.52 -7.45
N GLU A 232 -7.66 19.15 -8.65
CA GLU A 232 -8.40 18.27 -9.56
C GLU A 232 -8.43 16.84 -9.02
N ALA A 233 -7.29 16.29 -8.58
CA ALA A 233 -7.28 14.99 -7.93
C ALA A 233 -8.05 15.02 -6.60
N THR A 234 -7.96 16.13 -5.85
CA THR A 234 -8.73 16.30 -4.61
C THR A 234 -10.22 16.21 -4.89
N LYS A 235 -10.74 17.01 -5.83
CA LYS A 235 -12.16 17.00 -6.21
C LYS A 235 -12.61 15.64 -6.77
N LYS A 236 -11.74 14.94 -7.50
CA LYS A 236 -12.01 13.62 -8.05
C LYS A 236 -12.18 12.56 -6.95
N HIS A 237 -11.26 12.53 -5.99
CA HIS A 237 -11.17 11.44 -5.01
C HIS A 237 -11.87 11.74 -3.68
N PHE A 238 -11.94 12.99 -3.25
CA PHE A 238 -12.61 13.40 -2.00
C PHE A 238 -13.98 13.99 -2.34
N GLN A 239 -15.01 13.14 -2.31
CA GLN A 239 -16.38 13.47 -2.70
C GLN A 239 -17.29 13.55 -1.47
N GLY A 240 -17.42 14.76 -0.90
CA GLY A 240 -18.07 14.94 0.40
C GLY A 240 -17.29 14.20 1.48
N ASP A 241 -17.97 13.38 2.28
CA ASP A 241 -17.33 12.59 3.34
C ASP A 241 -16.70 11.28 2.84
N TRP A 242 -16.75 11.02 1.53
CA TRP A 242 -16.26 9.77 0.93
C TRP A 242 -14.94 9.99 0.20
N PHE A 243 -13.99 9.10 0.45
CA PHE A 243 -12.83 8.88 -0.39
C PHE A 243 -13.15 7.81 -1.44
N VAL A 244 -13.10 8.19 -2.72
CA VAL A 244 -13.22 7.30 -3.88
C VAL A 244 -11.84 6.76 -4.21
N THR A 245 -11.64 5.46 -3.96
CA THR A 245 -10.36 4.80 -4.24
C THR A 245 -10.19 4.55 -5.75
N SER A 246 -8.98 4.17 -6.16
CA SER A 246 -8.73 3.57 -7.47
C SER A 246 -8.83 2.04 -7.41
N ASP A 247 -9.49 1.45 -6.42
CA ASP A 247 -9.54 0.01 -6.23
C ASP A 247 -10.95 -0.52 -6.52
N PHE A 248 -11.04 -1.58 -7.32
CA PHE A 248 -12.29 -2.31 -7.54
C PHE A 248 -12.52 -3.28 -6.40
N GLY A 249 -13.78 -3.42 -5.99
CA GLY A 249 -14.15 -4.36 -4.95
C GLY A 249 -15.58 -4.82 -5.03
N GLN A 250 -15.88 -5.82 -4.22
CA GLN A 250 -17.22 -6.34 -4.01
C GLN A 250 -17.43 -6.60 -2.53
N ILE A 251 -18.67 -6.42 -2.06
CA ILE A 251 -19.06 -6.83 -0.72
C ILE A 251 -19.80 -8.17 -0.85
N ILE A 252 -19.27 -9.22 -0.23
CA ILE A 252 -19.86 -10.56 -0.21
C ILE A 252 -20.03 -10.96 1.25
N ASN A 253 -21.28 -11.24 1.66
CA ASN A 253 -21.61 -11.58 3.05
C ASN A 253 -21.11 -10.56 4.09
N GLY A 254 -21.08 -9.27 3.72
CA GLY A 254 -20.59 -8.19 4.58
C GLY A 254 -19.07 -8.01 4.58
N GLU A 255 -18.32 -8.88 3.91
CA GLU A 255 -16.86 -8.77 3.76
C GLU A 255 -16.49 -8.06 2.46
N LEU A 256 -15.52 -7.15 2.55
CA LEU A 256 -14.91 -6.52 1.38
C LEU A 256 -13.90 -7.47 0.72
N LYS A 257 -14.12 -7.79 -0.56
CA LYS A 257 -13.15 -8.45 -1.44
C LYS A 257 -12.59 -7.44 -2.44
N ILE A 258 -11.26 -7.33 -2.48
CA ILE A 258 -10.55 -6.42 -3.37
C ILE A 258 -10.27 -7.19 -4.67
N ILE A 259 -10.75 -6.67 -5.79
CA ILE A 259 -10.67 -7.32 -7.11
C ILE A 259 -9.38 -6.90 -7.84
N GLY A 260 -8.94 -5.66 -7.65
CA GLY A 260 -7.78 -5.08 -8.33
C GLY A 260 -7.88 -3.57 -8.37
N ARG A 261 -7.04 -2.90 -9.17
CA ARG A 261 -7.07 -1.42 -9.28
C ARG A 261 -7.53 -0.96 -10.65
N SER A 262 -8.26 0.15 -10.70
CA SER A 262 -8.67 0.84 -11.92
C SER A 262 -7.50 1.40 -12.70
N ASP A 263 -6.44 1.77 -12.00
CA ASP A 263 -5.23 2.30 -12.64
C ASP A 263 -4.31 1.16 -13.14
N ASP A 264 -4.61 -0.09 -12.78
CA ASP A 264 -3.98 -1.31 -13.31
C ASP A 264 -4.78 -1.89 -14.50
N LEU A 265 -5.77 -1.14 -15.01
CA LEU A 265 -6.48 -1.50 -16.25
C LEU A 265 -5.59 -1.19 -17.45
N ILE A 266 -5.40 -2.22 -18.28
CA ILE A 266 -4.74 -2.13 -19.58
C ILE A 266 -5.84 -2.01 -20.62
N ILE A 267 -5.83 -0.93 -21.40
CA ILE A 267 -6.79 -0.70 -22.46
C ILE A 267 -6.17 -1.17 -23.79
N SER A 268 -6.57 -2.35 -24.25
CA SER A 268 -6.10 -2.94 -25.50
C SER A 268 -7.24 -3.04 -26.49
N GLY A 269 -7.17 -2.30 -27.59
CA GLY A 269 -8.19 -2.37 -28.64
C GLY A 269 -9.59 -1.90 -28.23
N GLY A 270 -9.67 -1.01 -27.25
CA GLY A 270 -10.94 -0.56 -26.68
C GLY A 270 -11.48 -1.46 -25.56
N GLU A 271 -10.86 -2.62 -25.32
CA GLU A 271 -11.22 -3.52 -24.22
C GLU A 271 -10.45 -3.18 -22.94
N LYS A 272 -11.16 -3.17 -21.80
CA LYS A 272 -10.57 -2.92 -20.49
C LYS A 272 -10.15 -4.24 -19.84
N ILE A 273 -8.85 -4.45 -19.69
CA ILE A 273 -8.28 -5.69 -19.19
C ILE A 273 -7.65 -5.45 -17.82
N SER A 274 -8.10 -6.17 -16.80
CA SER A 274 -7.49 -6.11 -15.46
C SER A 274 -6.19 -6.91 -15.44
N ALA A 275 -5.06 -6.23 -15.23
CA ALA A 275 -3.77 -6.88 -15.05
C ALA A 275 -3.81 -7.92 -13.93
N VAL A 276 -4.40 -7.57 -12.77
CA VAL A 276 -4.54 -8.45 -11.60
C VAL A 276 -5.35 -9.71 -11.91
N LYS A 277 -6.40 -9.62 -12.73
CA LYS A 277 -7.18 -10.79 -13.16
C LYS A 277 -6.33 -11.73 -14.02
N VAL A 278 -5.55 -11.19 -14.93
CA VAL A 278 -4.63 -11.95 -15.78
C VAL A 278 -3.52 -12.59 -14.94
N GLU A 279 -2.92 -11.84 -14.00
CA GLU A 279 -1.92 -12.35 -13.06
C GLU A 279 -2.47 -13.51 -12.23
N SER A 280 -3.65 -13.34 -11.64
CA SER A 280 -4.28 -14.36 -10.80
C SER A 280 -4.60 -15.63 -11.58
N LEU A 281 -5.04 -15.48 -12.83
CA LEU A 281 -5.28 -16.60 -13.73
C LEU A 281 -3.99 -17.36 -14.03
N ILE A 282 -2.91 -16.67 -14.41
CA ILE A 282 -1.62 -17.33 -14.69
C ILE A 282 -1.09 -18.00 -13.42
N ARG A 283 -1.18 -17.31 -12.26
CA ARG A 283 -0.75 -17.83 -10.96
C ARG A 283 -1.55 -19.05 -10.51
N SER A 284 -2.82 -19.19 -10.91
CA SER A 284 -3.59 -20.41 -10.62
C SER A 284 -3.05 -21.66 -11.34
N HIS A 285 -2.35 -21.50 -12.46
CA HIS A 285 -1.67 -22.58 -13.17
C HIS A 285 -0.20 -22.72 -12.75
N TYR A 286 0.42 -21.62 -12.31
CA TYR A 286 1.82 -21.55 -11.90
C TYR A 286 1.96 -20.82 -10.55
N PRO A 287 1.58 -21.46 -9.42
CA PRO A 287 1.46 -20.80 -8.12
C PRO A 287 2.79 -20.37 -7.50
N ASP A 288 3.90 -20.99 -7.90
CA ASP A 288 5.23 -20.71 -7.36
C ASP A 288 5.97 -19.58 -8.08
N LEU A 289 5.39 -19.03 -9.16
CA LEU A 289 6.03 -17.98 -9.96
C LEU A 289 5.62 -16.59 -9.47
N GLU A 290 6.60 -15.69 -9.38
CA GLU A 290 6.34 -14.27 -9.18
C GLU A 290 5.94 -13.67 -10.54
N ILE A 291 4.66 -13.34 -10.68
CA ILE A 291 4.05 -12.87 -11.94
C ILE A 291 3.52 -11.45 -11.76
N ILE A 292 3.85 -10.58 -12.72
CA ILE A 292 3.27 -9.25 -12.89
C ILE A 292 2.78 -9.11 -14.34
N VAL A 293 1.63 -8.47 -14.53
CA VAL A 293 1.12 -8.09 -15.85
C VAL A 293 1.14 -6.57 -15.96
N ILE A 294 1.73 -6.06 -17.02
CA ILE A 294 1.80 -4.62 -17.29
C ILE A 294 1.29 -4.29 -18.68
N GLY A 295 0.76 -3.08 -18.83
CA GLY A 295 0.50 -2.48 -20.13
C GLY A 295 1.79 -1.89 -20.70
N ILE A 296 2.10 -2.25 -21.94
CA ILE A 296 3.13 -1.62 -22.78
C ILE A 296 2.47 -0.90 -23.96
N SER A 297 3.13 0.12 -24.50
CA SER A 297 2.60 0.85 -25.68
C SER A 297 2.56 -0.08 -26.89
N ASP A 298 1.46 -0.05 -27.64
CA ASP A 298 1.28 -0.83 -28.87
C ASP A 298 0.67 0.07 -29.95
N ILE A 299 1.23 0.03 -31.16
CA ILE A 299 0.85 0.92 -32.26
C ILE A 299 -0.57 0.62 -32.80
N GLU A 300 -1.00 -0.63 -32.70
CA GLU A 300 -2.26 -1.12 -33.24
C GLU A 300 -3.37 -1.04 -32.18
N TRP A 301 -3.06 -1.38 -30.93
CA TRP A 301 -4.06 -1.54 -29.86
C TRP A 301 -4.05 -0.44 -28.80
N GLY A 302 -3.15 0.54 -28.93
CA GLY A 302 -2.87 1.55 -27.92
C GLY A 302 -2.01 0.99 -26.79
N GLN A 303 -2.50 -0.05 -26.11
CA GLN A 303 -1.70 -0.84 -25.18
C GLN A 303 -1.78 -2.33 -25.51
N ALA A 304 -0.70 -3.06 -25.23
CA ALA A 304 -0.66 -4.51 -25.22
C ALA A 304 -0.22 -5.01 -23.83
N LEU A 305 -0.59 -6.26 -23.53
CA LEU A 305 -0.20 -6.91 -22.28
C LEU A 305 1.21 -7.49 -22.41
N ARG A 306 2.06 -7.20 -21.43
CA ARG A 306 3.32 -7.91 -21.17
C ARG A 306 3.22 -8.65 -19.86
N VAL A 307 3.61 -9.92 -19.87
CA VAL A 307 3.78 -10.70 -18.63
C VAL A 307 5.25 -10.65 -18.22
N VAL A 308 5.50 -10.38 -16.96
CA VAL A 308 6.81 -10.44 -16.34
C VAL A 308 6.81 -11.61 -15.36
N VAL A 309 7.81 -12.46 -15.46
CA VAL A 309 8.01 -13.60 -14.56
C VAL A 309 9.39 -13.50 -13.94
N ALA A 310 9.47 -13.55 -12.61
CA ALA A 310 10.72 -13.64 -11.88
C ALA A 310 10.88 -15.01 -11.20
N GLY A 311 12.09 -15.57 -11.26
CA GLY A 311 12.45 -16.84 -10.63
C GLY A 311 13.10 -17.84 -11.60
N GLU A 312 13.32 -19.07 -11.15
CA GLU A 312 13.87 -20.13 -11.99
C GLU A 312 12.93 -20.41 -13.18
N ASN A 313 13.49 -20.39 -14.40
CA ASN A 313 12.75 -20.67 -15.62
C ASN A 313 12.24 -22.11 -15.62
N ARG A 314 10.94 -22.30 -15.37
CA ARG A 314 10.26 -23.60 -15.39
C ARG A 314 9.70 -23.99 -16.77
N GLY A 315 10.15 -23.35 -17.85
CA GLY A 315 9.73 -23.67 -19.22
C GLY A 315 8.35 -23.13 -19.60
N LEU A 316 7.84 -22.12 -18.90
CA LEU A 316 6.61 -21.42 -19.27
C LEU A 316 6.90 -20.49 -20.46
N THR A 317 6.10 -20.57 -21.52
CA THR A 317 6.30 -19.83 -22.78
C THR A 317 5.21 -18.79 -23.00
N LEU A 318 5.47 -17.78 -23.85
CA LEU A 318 4.47 -16.79 -24.22
C LEU A 318 3.25 -17.46 -24.87
N SER A 319 3.45 -18.49 -25.70
CA SER A 319 2.35 -19.22 -26.34
C SER A 319 1.41 -19.86 -25.31
N GLN A 320 1.96 -20.52 -24.28
CA GLN A 320 1.15 -21.15 -23.23
C GLN A 320 0.35 -20.11 -22.44
N ILE A 321 0.99 -18.99 -22.07
CA ILE A 321 0.32 -17.89 -21.37
C ILE A 321 -0.83 -17.34 -22.23
N ARG A 322 -0.58 -17.11 -23.52
CA ARG A 322 -1.58 -16.61 -24.46
C ARG A 322 -2.78 -17.55 -24.58
N ASP A 323 -2.55 -18.86 -24.61
CA ASP A 323 -3.63 -19.85 -24.66
C ASP A 323 -4.45 -19.84 -23.37
N ILE A 324 -3.81 -19.86 -22.20
CA ILE A 324 -4.50 -19.80 -20.90
C ILE A 324 -5.39 -18.56 -20.80
N VAL A 325 -4.82 -17.38 -21.10
CA VAL A 325 -5.54 -16.11 -21.01
C VAL A 325 -6.60 -16.00 -22.11
N GLY A 326 -6.28 -16.45 -23.32
CA GLY A 326 -7.17 -16.43 -24.47
C GLY A 326 -8.42 -17.28 -24.29
N VAL A 327 -8.29 -18.44 -23.63
CA VAL A 327 -9.41 -19.35 -23.33
C VAL A 327 -10.31 -18.80 -22.22
N GLN A 328 -9.74 -18.26 -21.14
CA GLN A 328 -10.50 -17.89 -19.94
C GLN A 328 -11.02 -16.45 -19.94
N ILE A 329 -10.29 -15.52 -20.56
CA ILE A 329 -10.63 -14.09 -20.58
C ILE A 329 -11.01 -13.66 -22.00
N GLY A 330 -10.35 -14.21 -23.01
CA GLY A 330 -10.57 -13.89 -24.42
C GLY A 330 -9.28 -13.47 -25.11
N ARG A 331 -9.23 -13.65 -26.44
CA ARG A 331 -8.03 -13.37 -27.25
C ARG A 331 -7.55 -11.91 -27.17
N PHE A 332 -8.45 -10.96 -26.93
CA PHE A 332 -8.11 -9.55 -26.74
C PHE A 332 -7.23 -9.31 -25.50
N ALA A 333 -7.27 -10.21 -24.51
CA ALA A 333 -6.42 -10.16 -23.32
C ALA A 333 -5.14 -10.98 -23.44
N ALA A 334 -4.91 -11.68 -24.55
CA ALA A 334 -3.74 -12.53 -24.72
C ALA A 334 -2.45 -11.68 -24.78
N PRO A 335 -1.46 -11.91 -23.90
CA PRO A 335 -0.23 -11.10 -23.86
C PRO A 335 0.57 -11.13 -25.16
N ARG A 336 1.21 -10.02 -25.52
CA ARG A 336 2.06 -9.91 -26.72
C ARG A 336 3.55 -10.10 -26.42
N SER A 337 3.95 -9.99 -25.16
CA SER A 337 5.34 -10.24 -24.77
C SER A 337 5.44 -10.89 -23.39
N LEU A 338 6.52 -11.63 -23.20
CA LEU A 338 6.94 -12.26 -21.97
C LEU A 338 8.35 -11.80 -21.63
N LEU A 339 8.55 -11.34 -20.40
CA LEU A 339 9.83 -10.94 -19.85
C LEU A 339 10.19 -11.86 -18.68
N TYR A 340 11.23 -12.67 -18.86
CA TYR A 340 11.82 -13.46 -17.79
C TYR A 340 12.97 -12.74 -17.13
N LEU A 341 12.97 -12.78 -15.80
CA LEU A 341 14.00 -12.20 -14.95
C LEU A 341 14.43 -13.22 -13.89
N GLU A 342 15.71 -13.20 -13.51
CA GLU A 342 16.16 -13.99 -12.36
C GLU A 342 15.53 -13.50 -11.05
N LYS A 343 15.30 -12.17 -10.94
CA LYS A 343 14.73 -11.53 -9.77
C LYS A 343 13.94 -10.27 -10.15
N MET A 344 12.83 -10.03 -9.45
CA MET A 344 12.02 -8.85 -9.68
C MET A 344 12.75 -7.55 -9.25
N PRO A 345 12.91 -6.56 -10.15
CA PRO A 345 13.44 -5.26 -9.77
C PRO A 345 12.41 -4.51 -8.92
N MET A 346 12.85 -3.94 -7.81
CA MET A 346 11.98 -3.29 -6.83
C MET A 346 12.35 -1.82 -6.63
N ILE A 347 11.33 -0.97 -6.46
CA ILE A 347 11.43 0.42 -6.00
C ILE A 347 10.83 0.53 -4.59
N GLY A 348 11.58 1.12 -3.65
CA GLY A 348 11.12 1.22 -2.25
C GLY A 348 10.90 -0.14 -1.58
N ILE A 349 9.93 -0.24 -0.65
CA ILE A 349 9.66 -1.48 0.11
C ILE A 349 8.65 -2.34 -0.63
N GLY A 350 9.15 -3.38 -1.28
CA GLY A 350 8.31 -4.47 -1.80
C GLY A 350 7.42 -4.10 -2.98
N LYS A 351 7.68 -2.98 -3.68
CA LYS A 351 6.99 -2.64 -4.93
C LYS A 351 7.88 -2.87 -6.15
N PRO A 352 7.37 -3.52 -7.21
CA PRO A 352 8.10 -3.70 -8.47
C PRO A 352 8.35 -2.38 -9.23
N ASP A 353 9.50 -2.27 -9.90
CA ASP A 353 9.86 -1.12 -10.74
C ASP A 353 9.17 -1.20 -12.12
N LEU A 354 7.92 -0.73 -12.18
CA LEU A 354 7.13 -0.79 -13.42
C LEU A 354 7.73 0.02 -14.57
N VAL A 355 8.54 1.06 -14.30
CA VAL A 355 9.16 1.87 -15.35
C VAL A 355 10.25 1.05 -16.04
N LEU A 356 11.11 0.40 -15.25
CA LEU A 356 12.13 -0.50 -15.77
C LEU A 356 11.51 -1.69 -16.51
N LEU A 357 10.47 -2.30 -15.95
CA LEU A 357 9.81 -3.47 -16.56
C LEU A 357 9.15 -3.15 -17.91
N ARG A 358 8.64 -1.93 -18.09
CA ARG A 358 8.06 -1.48 -19.37
C ARG A 358 9.12 -1.24 -20.44
N SER A 359 10.29 -0.74 -20.08
CA SER A 359 11.37 -0.42 -21.03
C SER A 359 12.33 -1.57 -21.31
N ALA A 360 12.35 -2.60 -20.45
CA ALA A 360 13.16 -3.80 -20.62
C ALA A 360 12.84 -4.54 -21.93
N GLN A 361 13.88 -5.14 -22.53
CA GLN A 361 13.75 -5.98 -23.71
C GLN A 361 13.07 -7.30 -23.35
N ALA A 362 12.01 -7.68 -24.07
CA ALA A 362 11.28 -8.92 -23.81
C ALA A 362 12.14 -10.16 -24.10
N THR A 363 11.85 -11.24 -23.38
CA THR A 363 12.44 -12.57 -23.64
C THR A 363 11.75 -13.24 -24.82
N GLU A 364 10.43 -13.11 -24.92
CA GLU A 364 9.63 -13.53 -26.06
C GLU A 364 8.66 -12.40 -26.44
N GLU A 365 8.45 -12.19 -27.74
CA GLU A 365 7.54 -11.16 -28.28
C GLU A 365 6.88 -11.69 -29.56
N MET A 366 5.70 -11.16 -29.87
CA MET A 366 4.92 -11.51 -31.06
C MET A 366 5.37 -10.85 -32.35
#